data_AF-A0A8H6BJ31-F1
#
_entry.id   AF-A0A8H6BJ31-F1
#
_cell.length_a   1.000
_cell.length_b   1.000
_cell.length_c   1.000
_cell.angle_alpha   90.00
_cell.angle_beta   90.00
_cell.angle_gamma   90.00
#
_symmetry.space_group_name_H-M   'P 1'
#
loop_
_entity.id
_entity.type
_entity.pdbx_description
1 polymer ?
#
loop_
_entity_poly.entity_id
_entity_poly.type
_entity_poly.pdbx_seq_one_letter_code
_entity_poly.pdbx_strand_id
1 'polypeptide(L)'
;MFSFLRIVGKRALVYSFPKAQRGYTINAQTCLRRWIHTEKVKTSDGLNKQKFDSLKLLAHNEFLENKSLASEKKASEKAFEIVSTVKAYQDSIYEYRKLHPEKEPLIIESNKLLAEILRSKKINFDETLLTKILKLEPKYPTLKTIVEAYYSQDSKLYIPVELATIPFRRLLWDASFQDALDYIELTTGSERYFNHRKSLIKRYVGYFGGSIAVLIGSIHAVVLLFFPEILHSGTGGTHFGIYGIYAMIITYFVNCGFLATMAFSSRGMENGSLLFEHGSMPWNWYQKVDEMEMCAKVLEADAAIHGEEGFATRPIVSRINSMGFVVNEPEQEVMMRQYWYSSGEGFTWVEPDLDPAEIQWWNHLKEIGVKKFWDKDYVKLEGSPDVEENSDDEDLILPDK
;
A
#
# COMPACT_ATOMS: atom_id res chain seq x y z
N MET A 1 20.56 -4.91 32.16
CA MET A 1 20.65 -3.65 32.90
C MET A 1 19.39 -2.85 32.57
N PHE A 2 18.49 -2.74 33.56
CA PHE A 2 17.35 -1.82 33.80
C PHE A 2 16.77 -0.99 32.62
N SER A 3 15.47 -0.73 32.44
CA SER A 3 14.27 -0.90 33.28
C SER A 3 13.02 -0.66 32.43
N PHE A 4 11.90 -1.25 32.86
CA PHE A 4 10.51 -0.91 32.49
C PHE A 4 10.20 0.59 32.67
N LEU A 5 9.37 1.17 31.79
CA LEU A 5 8.32 2.12 32.21
C LEU A 5 7.27 2.35 31.12
N ARG A 6 6.09 1.79 31.39
CA ARG A 6 4.80 2.08 30.77
C ARG A 6 4.35 3.45 31.28
N ILE A 7 4.13 4.43 30.38
CA ILE A 7 3.40 5.66 30.70
C ILE A 7 2.38 5.94 29.59
N VAL A 8 1.12 5.87 30.00
CA VAL A 8 -0.06 6.38 29.32
C VAL A 8 0.08 7.89 29.12
N GLY A 9 -0.16 8.38 27.91
CA GLY A 9 -0.20 9.82 27.67
C GLY A 9 -0.52 10.17 26.22
N LYS A 10 -1.80 10.49 25.96
CA LYS A 10 -2.26 11.23 24.79
C LYS A 10 -1.31 12.40 24.51
N ARG A 11 -0.55 12.34 23.41
CA ARG A 11 0.09 13.52 22.81
C ARG A 11 -0.07 13.45 21.31
N ALA A 12 -0.88 14.37 20.79
CA ALA A 12 -0.89 14.72 19.38
C ALA A 12 0.54 15.02 18.93
N LEU A 13 1.01 14.24 17.95
CA LEU A 13 2.24 14.53 17.22
C LEU A 13 2.00 15.77 16.35
N VAL A 14 2.19 16.95 16.95
CA VAL A 14 2.39 18.19 16.19
C VAL A 14 3.80 18.12 15.61
N TYR A 15 3.91 17.61 14.39
CA TYR A 15 5.16 17.67 13.63
C TYR A 15 5.45 19.13 13.26
N SER A 16 6.42 19.74 13.93
CA SER A 16 6.98 21.02 13.50
C SER A 16 7.82 20.78 12.24
N PHE A 17 7.27 21.09 11.08
CA PHE A 17 8.04 21.09 9.83
C PHE A 17 8.98 22.30 9.77
N PRO A 18 10.19 22.15 9.21
CA PRO A 18 11.05 23.28 8.95
C PRO A 18 10.36 24.21 7.95
N LYS A 19 10.27 25.49 8.32
CA LYS A 19 9.76 26.58 7.47
C LYS A 19 10.30 26.43 6.04
N ALA A 20 9.38 26.37 5.08
CA ALA A 20 9.66 26.39 3.65
C ALA A 20 10.79 27.40 3.32
N GLN A 21 11.88 26.90 2.73
CA GLN A 21 13.00 27.72 2.29
C GLN A 21 12.53 28.68 1.17
N ARG A 22 12.11 29.89 1.55
CA ARG A 22 11.85 31.03 0.65
C ARG A 22 13.10 31.58 -0.05
N GLY A 23 14.22 30.85 -0.04
CA GLY A 23 15.53 31.36 -0.47
C GLY A 23 15.83 31.27 -1.97
N TYR A 24 15.16 30.37 -2.72
CA TYR A 24 15.52 30.09 -4.12
C TYR A 24 14.63 30.77 -5.17
N THR A 25 13.53 31.42 -4.76
CA THR A 25 12.57 32.05 -5.69
C THR A 25 13.02 33.41 -6.22
N ILE A 26 13.93 34.09 -5.52
CA ILE A 26 14.29 35.49 -5.83
C ILE A 26 15.07 35.59 -7.15
N ASN A 27 15.91 34.60 -7.48
CA ASN A 27 16.73 34.65 -8.71
C ASN A 27 15.95 34.26 -9.99
N ALA A 28 14.96 33.38 -9.89
CA ALA A 28 14.12 33.03 -11.04
C ALA A 28 13.16 34.17 -11.42
N GLN A 29 12.61 34.88 -10.43
CA GLN A 29 11.72 36.02 -10.65
C GLN A 29 12.44 37.25 -11.23
N THR A 30 13.72 37.48 -10.87
CA THR A 30 14.52 38.59 -11.42
C THR A 30 14.94 38.35 -12.87
N CYS A 31 15.23 37.11 -13.28
CA CYS A 31 15.49 36.77 -14.67
C CYS A 31 14.26 37.00 -15.56
N LEU A 32 13.06 36.63 -15.08
CA LEU A 32 11.79 36.87 -15.78
C LEU A 32 11.44 38.36 -15.88
N ARG A 33 11.76 39.19 -14.87
CA ARG A 33 11.46 40.63 -14.90
C ARG A 33 12.28 41.43 -15.92
N ARG A 34 13.49 40.97 -16.28
CA ARG A 34 14.43 41.78 -17.09
C ARG A 34 14.12 41.78 -18.59
N TRP A 35 13.22 40.92 -19.06
CA TRP A 35 12.92 40.72 -20.49
C TRP A 35 11.52 41.18 -20.94
N ILE A 36 10.63 41.60 -20.04
CA ILE A 36 9.22 41.95 -20.35
C ILE A 36 9.09 43.43 -20.77
N HIS A 37 9.92 43.89 -21.70
CA HIS A 37 9.80 45.24 -22.25
C HIS A 37 9.75 45.26 -23.77
N THR A 38 8.83 44.49 -24.35
CA THR A 38 8.36 44.71 -25.72
C THR A 38 6.89 44.29 -25.87
N GLU A 39 6.09 45.26 -26.33
CA GLU A 39 4.73 45.15 -26.86
C GLU A 39 3.52 45.07 -25.90
N LYS A 40 2.51 45.89 -26.24
CA LYS A 40 1.25 46.12 -25.51
C LYS A 40 0.38 44.85 -25.50
N VAL A 41 0.57 43.98 -24.52
CA VAL A 41 -0.38 42.91 -24.25
C VAL A 41 -1.51 43.41 -23.35
N LYS A 42 -2.75 43.36 -23.85
CA LYS A 42 -3.95 43.83 -23.13
C LYS A 42 -4.64 42.74 -22.29
N THR A 43 -4.27 41.47 -22.43
CA THR A 43 -4.95 40.33 -21.77
C THR A 43 -3.96 39.48 -20.96
N SER A 44 -4.41 38.93 -19.82
CA SER A 44 -3.61 38.01 -18.98
C SER A 44 -3.01 36.84 -19.76
N ASP A 45 -3.75 36.39 -20.77
CA ASP A 45 -3.43 35.21 -21.57
C ASP A 45 -2.27 35.48 -22.54
N GLY A 46 -2.24 36.67 -23.14
CA GLY A 46 -1.12 37.09 -23.97
C GLY A 46 0.17 37.22 -23.15
N LEU A 47 0.07 37.64 -21.88
CA LEU A 47 1.23 37.84 -21.02
C LEU A 47 1.82 36.49 -20.60
N ASN A 48 0.97 35.51 -20.28
CA ASN A 48 1.40 34.16 -19.97
C ASN A 48 1.99 33.45 -21.19
N LYS A 49 1.49 33.73 -22.38
CA LYS A 49 2.07 33.24 -23.64
C LYS A 49 3.44 33.85 -23.91
N GLN A 50 3.61 35.16 -23.79
CA GLN A 50 4.92 35.82 -23.92
C GLN A 50 5.94 35.28 -22.91
N LYS A 51 5.54 35.07 -21.66
CA LYS A 51 6.39 34.43 -20.64
C LYS A 51 6.80 33.03 -21.07
N PHE A 52 5.88 32.24 -21.63
CA PHE A 52 6.20 30.90 -22.15
C PHE A 52 7.18 30.95 -23.32
N ASP A 53 6.96 31.85 -24.28
CA ASP A 53 7.85 32.01 -25.43
C ASP A 53 9.26 32.40 -24.98
N SER A 54 9.39 33.28 -23.98
CA SER A 54 10.68 33.64 -23.39
C SER A 54 11.37 32.46 -22.70
N LEU A 55 10.60 31.61 -22.01
CA LEU A 55 11.10 30.40 -21.37
C LEU A 55 11.57 29.38 -22.41
N LYS A 56 10.81 29.22 -23.50
CA LYS A 56 11.16 28.33 -24.61
C LYS A 56 12.47 28.75 -25.27
N LEU A 57 12.64 30.05 -25.48
CA LEU A 57 13.86 30.63 -26.03
C LEU A 57 15.06 30.44 -25.09
N LEU A 58 14.87 30.64 -23.78
CA LEU A 58 15.90 30.36 -22.77
C LEU A 58 16.30 28.87 -22.78
N ALA A 59 15.33 27.96 -22.76
CA ALA A 59 15.60 26.52 -22.79
C ALA A 59 16.35 26.09 -24.06
N HIS A 60 15.98 26.63 -25.22
CA HIS A 60 16.67 26.34 -26.47
C HIS A 60 18.11 26.86 -26.46
N ASN A 61 18.30 28.13 -26.10
CA ASN A 61 19.61 28.78 -26.15
C ASN A 61 20.57 28.25 -25.08
N GLU A 62 20.11 28.09 -23.84
CA GLU A 62 20.97 27.73 -22.71
C GLU A 62 21.28 26.23 -22.66
N PHE A 63 20.38 25.38 -23.17
CA PHE A 63 20.47 23.93 -22.98
C PHE A 63 20.54 23.12 -24.29
N LEU A 64 19.62 23.35 -25.24
CA LEU A 64 19.57 22.54 -26.46
C LEU A 64 20.68 22.89 -27.46
N GLU A 65 20.96 24.16 -27.71
CA GLU A 65 21.97 24.59 -28.69
C GLU A 65 23.37 24.77 -28.09
N ASN A 66 23.46 24.92 -26.77
CA ASN A 66 24.71 25.22 -26.12
C ASN A 66 25.68 24.02 -26.12
N LYS A 67 26.71 24.10 -26.97
CA LYS A 67 27.78 23.10 -27.10
C LYS A 67 28.77 23.09 -25.92
N SER A 68 28.74 24.11 -25.05
CA SER A 68 29.68 24.22 -23.90
C SER A 68 29.29 23.34 -22.70
N LEU A 69 28.12 22.71 -22.74
CA LEU A 69 27.69 21.67 -21.80
C LEU A 69 28.37 20.34 -22.11
N ALA A 70 29.70 20.32 -22.03
CA ALA A 70 30.50 19.11 -22.28
C ALA A 70 30.52 18.15 -21.08
N SER A 71 30.23 18.65 -19.86
CA SER A 71 30.21 17.83 -18.64
C SER A 71 28.77 17.55 -18.20
N GLU A 72 28.43 16.27 -18.03
CA GLU A 72 27.11 15.78 -17.60
C GLU A 72 26.59 16.46 -16.33
N LYS A 73 27.49 16.73 -15.36
CA LYS A 73 27.14 17.42 -14.10
C LYS A 73 26.64 18.85 -14.30
N LYS A 74 27.25 19.62 -15.20
CA LYS A 74 26.77 20.97 -15.54
C LYS A 74 25.45 20.92 -16.31
N ALA A 75 25.24 19.85 -17.10
CA ALA A 75 23.98 19.66 -17.82
C ALA A 75 22.83 19.31 -16.89
N SER A 76 23.04 18.47 -15.87
CA SER A 76 22.02 18.18 -14.87
C SER A 76 21.70 19.39 -13.99
N GLU A 77 22.70 20.20 -13.60
CA GLU A 77 22.48 21.46 -12.87
C GLU A 77 21.66 22.46 -13.69
N LYS A 78 22.00 22.66 -14.97
CA LYS A 78 21.24 23.55 -15.86
C LYS A 78 19.84 23.04 -16.17
N ALA A 79 19.67 21.73 -16.35
CA ALA A 79 18.34 21.14 -16.51
C ALA A 79 17.48 21.36 -15.26
N PHE A 80 18.04 21.21 -14.07
CA PHE A 80 17.34 21.49 -12.82
C PHE A 80 16.93 22.98 -12.70
N GLU A 81 17.80 23.91 -13.07
CA GLU A 81 17.47 25.34 -13.12
C GLU A 81 16.27 25.59 -14.04
N ILE A 82 16.26 25.03 -15.25
CA ILE A 82 15.15 25.20 -16.20
C ILE A 82 13.87 24.53 -15.68
N VAL A 83 13.95 23.34 -15.07
CA VAL A 83 12.79 22.69 -14.45
C VAL A 83 12.23 23.56 -13.32
N SER A 84 13.08 24.22 -12.53
CA SER A 84 12.64 25.11 -11.46
C SER A 84 11.94 26.37 -12.00
N THR A 85 12.39 26.91 -13.14
CA THR A 85 11.73 28.07 -13.78
C THR A 85 10.43 27.69 -14.45
N VAL A 86 10.36 26.50 -15.09
CA VAL A 86 9.11 25.93 -15.62
C VAL A 86 8.10 25.74 -14.48
N LYS A 87 8.53 25.21 -13.34
CA LYS A 87 7.67 25.02 -12.17
C LYS A 87 7.13 26.35 -11.64
N ALA A 88 7.98 27.36 -11.49
CA ALA A 88 7.55 28.69 -11.07
C ALA A 88 6.56 29.34 -12.06
N TYR A 89 6.73 29.08 -13.36
CA TYR A 89 5.78 29.50 -14.39
C TYR A 89 4.44 28.79 -14.24
N GLN A 90 4.44 27.47 -14.09
CA GLN A 90 3.23 26.66 -13.89
C GLN A 90 2.48 27.05 -12.61
N ASP A 91 3.19 27.24 -11.49
CA ASP A 91 2.62 27.72 -10.22
C ASP A 91 1.86 29.04 -10.43
N SER A 92 2.43 29.97 -11.21
CA SER A 92 1.77 31.26 -11.51
C SER A 92 0.48 31.12 -12.34
N ILE A 93 0.36 30.04 -13.13
CA ILE A 93 -0.87 29.74 -13.88
C ILE A 93 -1.90 29.10 -12.94
N TYR A 94 -1.47 28.18 -12.09
CA TYR A 94 -2.34 27.48 -11.14
C TYR A 94 -2.99 28.43 -10.14
N GLU A 95 -2.28 29.46 -9.66
CA GLU A 95 -2.84 30.45 -8.74
C GLU A 95 -3.95 31.31 -9.39
N TYR A 96 -3.87 31.54 -10.70
CA TYR A 96 -4.79 32.44 -11.41
C TYR A 96 -5.97 31.71 -12.06
N ARG A 97 -5.79 30.46 -12.51
CA ARG A 97 -6.79 29.72 -13.29
C ARG A 97 -7.48 28.64 -12.46
N LYS A 98 -8.81 28.67 -12.45
CA LYS A 98 -9.68 27.65 -11.80
C LYS A 98 -9.89 26.38 -12.64
N LEU A 99 -9.27 26.28 -13.82
CA LEU A 99 -9.41 25.12 -14.71
C LEU A 99 -8.58 23.95 -14.20
N HIS A 100 -9.03 22.72 -14.49
CA HIS A 100 -8.27 21.54 -14.17
C HIS A 100 -6.90 21.58 -14.89
N PRO A 101 -5.77 21.34 -14.19
CA PRO A 101 -4.41 21.39 -14.73
C PRO A 101 -4.19 20.70 -16.08
N GLU A 102 -4.82 19.55 -16.29
CA GLU A 102 -4.65 18.72 -17.48
C GLU A 102 -5.30 19.29 -18.76
N LYS A 103 -6.26 20.21 -18.62
CA LYS A 103 -6.99 20.78 -19.75
C LYS A 103 -6.39 22.10 -20.24
N GLU A 104 -5.42 22.64 -19.51
CA GLU A 104 -4.83 23.94 -19.80
C GLU A 104 -3.74 23.82 -20.87
N PRO A 105 -3.90 24.48 -22.03
CA PRO A 105 -2.98 24.31 -23.17
C PRO A 105 -1.54 24.74 -22.85
N LEU A 106 -1.36 25.82 -22.09
CA LEU A 106 -0.04 26.31 -21.70
C LEU A 106 0.71 25.33 -20.78
N ILE A 107 -0.03 24.64 -19.90
CA ILE A 107 0.55 23.60 -19.04
C ILE A 107 0.98 22.40 -19.90
N ILE A 108 0.14 21.97 -20.84
CA ILE A 108 0.48 20.89 -21.78
C ILE A 108 1.74 21.24 -22.59
N GLU A 109 1.84 22.45 -23.13
CA GLU A 109 3.01 22.89 -23.89
C GLU A 109 4.27 22.98 -23.01
N SER A 110 4.16 23.49 -21.79
CA SER A 110 5.28 23.53 -20.84
C SER A 110 5.75 22.14 -20.44
N ASN A 111 4.83 21.19 -20.27
CA ASN A 111 5.15 19.78 -19.99
C ASN A 111 5.83 19.10 -21.18
N LYS A 112 5.48 19.45 -22.43
CA LYS A 112 6.19 18.96 -23.63
C LYS A 112 7.64 19.45 -23.66
N LEU A 113 7.86 20.73 -23.36
CA LEU A 113 9.21 21.30 -23.27
C LEU A 113 10.04 20.62 -22.16
N LEU A 114 9.42 20.39 -21.00
CA LEU A 114 10.07 19.70 -19.89
C LEU A 114 10.44 18.26 -20.27
N ALA A 115 9.56 17.54 -20.96
CA ALA A 115 9.83 16.20 -21.46
C ALA A 115 10.99 16.19 -22.48
N GLU A 116 11.07 17.18 -23.37
CA GLU A 116 12.17 17.32 -24.34
C GLU A 116 13.53 17.50 -23.65
N ILE A 117 13.58 18.34 -22.61
CA ILE A 117 14.81 18.57 -21.82
C ILE A 117 15.23 17.29 -21.10
N LEU A 118 14.32 16.66 -20.35
CA LEU A 118 14.62 15.48 -19.53
C LEU A 118 14.93 14.22 -20.35
N ARG A 119 14.39 14.12 -21.58
CA ARG A 119 14.68 13.02 -22.51
C ARG A 119 15.95 13.24 -23.34
N SER A 120 16.58 14.40 -23.22
CA SER A 120 17.79 14.69 -23.99
C SER A 120 18.94 13.75 -23.60
N LYS A 121 19.65 13.23 -24.60
CA LYS A 121 20.84 12.35 -24.37
C LYS A 121 22.02 13.06 -23.70
N LYS A 122 21.92 14.38 -23.47
CA LYS A 122 22.94 15.18 -22.80
C LYS A 122 22.93 14.99 -21.29
N ILE A 123 21.83 14.49 -20.72
CA ILE A 123 21.65 14.30 -19.28
C ILE A 123 21.62 12.82 -18.97
N ASN A 124 22.44 12.40 -18.01
CA ASN A 124 22.18 11.17 -17.28
C ASN A 124 21.14 11.48 -16.17
N PHE A 125 19.90 11.03 -16.32
CA PHE A 125 18.83 11.35 -15.36
C PHE A 125 18.93 10.40 -14.18
N ASP A 126 19.91 10.67 -13.33
CA ASP A 126 20.17 9.87 -12.14
C ASP A 126 19.12 10.09 -11.05
N GLU A 127 19.06 9.13 -10.12
CA GLU A 127 18.23 9.18 -8.90
C GLU A 127 18.44 10.47 -8.09
N THR A 128 19.66 11.00 -8.07
CA THR A 128 19.98 12.25 -7.36
C THR A 128 19.32 13.48 -7.99
N LEU A 129 19.26 13.53 -9.32
CA LEU A 129 18.58 14.59 -10.06
C LEU A 129 17.06 14.47 -9.89
N LEU A 130 16.53 13.23 -9.99
CA LEU A 130 15.12 12.95 -9.74
C LEU A 130 14.70 13.41 -8.35
N THR A 131 15.49 13.08 -7.33
CA THR A 131 15.25 13.51 -5.94
C THR A 131 15.17 15.04 -5.82
N LYS A 132 16.07 15.77 -6.47
CA LYS A 132 16.05 17.25 -6.46
C LYS A 132 14.79 17.78 -7.13
N ILE A 133 14.40 17.20 -8.27
CA ILE A 133 13.20 17.62 -9.02
C ILE A 133 11.93 17.32 -8.22
N LEU A 134 11.80 16.13 -7.62
CA LEU A 134 10.62 15.75 -6.82
C LEU A 134 10.47 16.64 -5.58
N LYS A 135 11.57 17.09 -4.98
CA LYS A 135 11.56 18.08 -3.89
C LYS A 135 11.07 19.48 -4.28
N LEU A 136 10.98 19.79 -5.57
CA LEU A 136 10.34 21.03 -6.01
C LEU A 136 8.83 21.00 -5.83
N GLU A 137 8.24 19.84 -5.53
CA GLU A 137 6.80 19.63 -5.35
C GLU A 137 5.97 20.05 -6.58
N PRO A 138 6.23 19.47 -7.78
CA PRO A 138 5.40 19.75 -8.95
C PRO A 138 4.00 19.13 -8.79
N LYS A 139 3.01 19.71 -9.48
CA LYS A 139 1.64 19.17 -9.53
C LYS A 139 1.56 17.90 -10.37
N TYR A 140 0.50 17.10 -10.19
CA TYR A 140 0.36 15.77 -10.78
C TYR A 140 0.62 15.66 -12.30
N PRO A 141 0.08 16.54 -13.17
CA PRO A 141 0.32 16.40 -14.62
C PRO A 141 1.80 16.56 -14.99
N THR A 142 2.54 17.38 -14.24
CA THR A 142 3.97 17.57 -14.42
C THR A 142 4.77 16.46 -13.75
N LEU A 143 4.30 15.92 -12.62
CA LEU A 143 4.88 14.71 -12.03
C LEU A 143 4.83 13.54 -13.00
N LYS A 144 3.68 13.33 -13.67
CA LYS A 144 3.50 12.29 -14.67
C LYS A 144 4.53 12.40 -15.80
N THR A 145 4.74 13.60 -16.36
CA THR A 145 5.73 13.79 -17.43
C THR A 145 7.17 13.59 -16.96
N ILE A 146 7.50 13.97 -15.72
CA ILE A 146 8.81 13.71 -15.12
C ILE A 146 9.06 12.20 -14.97
N VAL A 147 8.09 11.47 -14.43
CA VAL A 147 8.19 10.01 -14.23
C VAL A 147 8.29 9.28 -15.57
N GLU A 148 7.46 9.63 -16.55
CA GLU A 148 7.54 9.06 -17.90
C GLU A 148 8.88 9.39 -18.58
N ALA A 149 9.44 10.59 -18.38
CA ALA A 149 10.76 10.94 -18.90
C ALA A 149 11.87 10.12 -18.24
N TYR A 150 11.81 9.91 -16.92
CA TYR A 150 12.75 9.04 -16.19
C TYR A 150 12.71 7.60 -16.74
N TYR A 151 11.52 7.05 -16.92
CA TYR A 151 11.33 5.71 -17.45
C TYR A 151 11.68 5.54 -18.93
N SER A 152 11.74 6.63 -19.70
CA SER A 152 12.15 6.58 -21.10
C SER A 152 13.65 6.42 -21.30
N GLN A 153 14.47 6.65 -20.26
CA GLN A 153 15.92 6.52 -20.36
C GLN A 153 16.38 5.06 -20.43
N ASP A 154 15.89 4.22 -19.53
CA ASP A 154 16.15 2.79 -19.52
C ASP A 154 14.91 2.02 -19.02
N SER A 155 14.68 0.88 -19.68
CA SER A 155 13.65 -0.11 -19.37
C SER A 155 13.79 -0.75 -17.99
N LYS A 156 15.01 -0.82 -17.43
CA LYS A 156 15.28 -1.46 -16.13
C LYS A 156 15.19 -0.52 -14.93
N LEU A 157 15.09 0.79 -15.18
CA LEU A 157 14.97 1.78 -14.11
C LEU A 157 13.63 1.64 -13.39
N TYR A 158 13.69 1.69 -12.06
CA TYR A 158 12.54 1.73 -11.18
C TYR A 158 12.70 2.89 -10.20
N ILE A 159 11.59 3.36 -9.63
CA ILE A 159 11.61 4.42 -8.60
C ILE A 159 11.47 3.74 -7.24
N PRO A 160 12.41 3.94 -6.30
CA PRO A 160 12.30 3.39 -4.96
C PRO A 160 11.17 4.09 -4.16
N VAL A 161 10.62 3.37 -3.18
CA VAL A 161 9.45 3.83 -2.40
C VAL A 161 9.76 5.11 -1.63
N GLU A 162 11.00 5.23 -1.13
CA GLU A 162 11.49 6.39 -0.41
C GLU A 162 11.44 7.66 -1.27
N LEU A 163 11.61 7.54 -2.58
CA LEU A 163 11.48 8.66 -3.51
C LEU A 163 10.04 8.89 -3.95
N ALA A 164 9.28 7.83 -4.22
CA ALA A 164 7.86 7.93 -4.58
C ALA A 164 7.04 8.61 -3.47
N THR A 165 7.39 8.36 -2.20
CA THR A 165 6.69 8.96 -1.07
C THR A 165 6.85 10.49 -0.97
N ILE A 166 7.86 11.10 -1.60
CA ILE A 166 8.10 12.56 -1.54
C ILE A 166 6.92 13.35 -2.13
N PRO A 167 6.61 13.23 -3.45
CA PRO A 167 5.47 13.93 -4.03
C PRO A 167 4.14 13.36 -3.56
N PHE A 168 4.07 12.06 -3.25
CA PHE A 168 2.86 11.43 -2.72
C PHE A 168 2.35 12.11 -1.45
N ARG A 169 3.24 12.44 -0.50
CA ARG A 169 2.87 13.19 0.72
C ARG A 169 2.25 14.55 0.39
N ARG A 170 2.73 15.22 -0.67
CA ARG A 170 2.18 16.50 -1.11
C ARG A 170 0.79 16.33 -1.73
N LEU A 171 0.57 15.28 -2.53
CA LEU A 171 -0.74 14.96 -3.10
C LEU A 171 -1.78 14.63 -2.02
N LEU A 172 -1.38 13.88 -0.99
CA LEU A 172 -2.22 13.64 0.19
C LEU A 172 -2.55 14.94 0.93
N TRP A 173 -1.56 15.83 1.10
CA TRP A 173 -1.76 17.13 1.76
C TRP A 173 -2.71 18.04 0.98
N ASP A 174 -2.60 18.04 -0.34
CA ASP A 174 -3.46 18.82 -1.24
C ASP A 174 -4.87 18.19 -1.43
N ALA A 175 -5.16 17.07 -0.74
CA ALA A 175 -6.40 16.30 -0.84
C ALA A 175 -6.77 15.86 -2.27
N SER A 176 -5.77 15.74 -3.16
CA SER A 176 -5.94 15.27 -4.53
C SER A 176 -5.80 13.74 -4.60
N PHE A 177 -6.81 13.03 -4.09
CA PHE A 177 -6.73 11.57 -3.88
C PHE A 177 -6.71 10.74 -5.16
N GLN A 178 -7.44 11.14 -6.21
CA GLN A 178 -7.41 10.45 -7.50
C GLN A 178 -6.02 10.56 -8.15
N ASP A 179 -5.46 11.77 -8.19
CA ASP A 179 -4.09 12.02 -8.67
C ASP A 179 -3.05 11.24 -7.86
N ALA A 180 -3.29 11.05 -6.54
CA ALA A 180 -2.41 10.25 -5.69
C ALA A 180 -2.44 8.75 -6.06
N LEU A 181 -3.63 8.20 -6.34
CA LEU A 181 -3.79 6.82 -6.79
C LEU A 181 -3.16 6.60 -8.16
N ASP A 182 -3.36 7.52 -9.10
CA ASP A 182 -2.74 7.40 -10.42
C ASP A 182 -1.20 7.54 -10.33
N TYR A 183 -0.69 8.36 -9.40
CA TYR A 183 0.74 8.44 -9.11
C TYR A 183 1.30 7.13 -8.52
N ILE A 184 0.53 6.43 -7.69
CA ILE A 184 0.89 5.11 -7.17
C ILE A 184 1.04 4.10 -8.31
N GLU A 185 0.08 4.04 -9.24
CA GLU A 185 0.16 3.15 -10.42
C GLU A 185 1.40 3.43 -11.28
N LEU A 186 1.75 4.71 -11.43
CA LEU A 186 2.94 5.11 -12.18
C LEU A 186 4.24 4.70 -11.47
N THR A 187 4.27 4.60 -10.14
CA THR A 187 5.49 4.37 -9.37
C THR A 187 5.57 2.95 -8.81
N THR A 188 5.07 2.73 -7.61
CA THR A 188 5.12 1.44 -6.89
C THR A 188 4.23 0.38 -7.52
N GLY A 189 3.14 0.78 -8.19
CA GLY A 189 2.26 -0.11 -8.96
C GLY A 189 2.77 -0.46 -10.36
N SER A 190 3.95 0.04 -10.75
CA SER A 190 4.49 -0.20 -12.09
C SER A 190 5.07 -1.62 -12.25
N GLU A 191 4.95 -2.20 -13.45
CA GLU A 191 5.53 -3.51 -13.76
C GLU A 191 7.05 -3.56 -13.52
N ARG A 192 7.73 -2.42 -13.74
CA ARG A 192 9.16 -2.26 -13.50
C ARG A 192 9.51 -2.44 -12.02
N TYR A 193 8.72 -1.85 -11.13
CA TYR A 193 8.88 -2.00 -9.70
C TYR A 193 8.64 -3.46 -9.27
N PHE A 194 7.59 -4.10 -9.78
CA PHE A 194 7.32 -5.52 -9.49
C PHE A 194 8.42 -6.46 -9.99
N ASN A 195 9.01 -6.18 -11.15
CA ASN A 195 10.14 -6.94 -11.68
C ASN A 195 11.39 -6.78 -10.80
N HIS A 196 11.64 -5.59 -10.28
CA HIS A 196 12.70 -5.35 -9.29
C HIS A 196 12.44 -6.16 -8.00
N ARG A 197 11.23 -6.09 -7.43
CA ARG A 197 10.84 -6.88 -6.24
C ARG A 197 11.00 -8.39 -6.48
N LYS A 198 10.58 -8.87 -7.65
CA LYS A 198 10.74 -10.28 -8.06
C LYS A 198 12.21 -10.71 -8.09
N SER A 199 13.09 -9.84 -8.56
CA SER A 199 14.54 -10.08 -8.58
C SER A 199 15.12 -10.20 -7.17
N LEU A 200 14.69 -9.32 -6.24
CA LEU A 200 15.11 -9.39 -4.84
C LEU A 200 14.72 -10.71 -4.19
N ILE A 201 13.48 -11.17 -4.40
CA ILE A 201 13.07 -12.44 -3.80
C ILE A 201 13.84 -13.61 -4.42
N LYS A 202 14.07 -13.63 -5.74
CA LYS A 202 14.93 -14.65 -6.37
C LYS A 202 16.32 -14.70 -5.74
N ARG A 203 16.89 -13.53 -5.41
CA ARG A 203 18.17 -13.42 -4.73
C ARG A 203 18.11 -13.99 -3.31
N TYR A 204 17.06 -13.71 -2.53
CA TYR A 204 16.88 -14.30 -1.20
C TYR A 204 16.66 -15.80 -1.22
N VAL A 205 15.86 -16.31 -2.15
CA VAL A 205 15.69 -17.75 -2.37
C VAL A 205 17.01 -18.40 -2.77
N GLY A 206 17.81 -17.72 -3.60
CA GLY A 206 19.17 -18.16 -3.95
C GLY A 206 20.10 -18.23 -2.76
N TYR A 207 20.11 -17.22 -1.89
CA TYR A 207 20.88 -17.25 -0.64
C TYR A 207 20.41 -18.33 0.33
N PHE A 208 19.10 -18.53 0.46
CA PHE A 208 18.52 -19.58 1.27
C PHE A 208 18.92 -20.98 0.77
N GLY A 209 18.75 -21.25 -0.52
CA GLY A 209 19.17 -22.51 -1.13
C GLY A 209 20.69 -22.73 -1.04
N GLY A 210 21.48 -21.68 -1.24
CA GLY A 210 22.93 -21.70 -1.06
C GLY A 210 23.33 -22.06 0.38
N SER A 211 22.64 -21.51 1.38
CA SER A 211 22.91 -21.81 2.79
C SER A 211 22.63 -23.28 3.14
N ILE A 212 21.58 -23.87 2.58
CA ILE A 212 21.28 -25.31 2.73
C ILE A 212 22.38 -26.15 2.09
N ALA A 213 22.82 -25.79 0.88
CA ALA A 213 23.88 -26.51 0.18
C ALA A 213 25.22 -26.45 0.94
N VAL A 214 25.58 -25.29 1.51
CA VAL A 214 26.77 -25.14 2.35
C VAL A 214 26.67 -26.01 3.60
N LEU A 215 25.51 -26.05 4.27
CA LEU A 215 25.28 -26.91 5.42
C LEU A 215 25.46 -28.39 5.06
N ILE A 216 24.81 -28.86 3.99
CA ILE A 216 24.93 -30.24 3.50
C ILE A 216 26.38 -30.57 3.15
N GLY A 217 27.08 -29.67 2.43
CA GLY A 217 28.48 -29.83 2.08
C GLY A 217 29.40 -29.92 3.31
N SER A 218 29.14 -29.11 4.33
CA SER A 218 29.91 -29.16 5.59
C SER A 218 29.72 -30.49 6.32
N ILE A 219 28.47 -30.99 6.39
CA ILE A 219 28.16 -32.29 6.99
C ILE A 219 28.80 -33.42 6.18
N HIS A 220 28.73 -33.35 4.85
CA HIS A 220 29.39 -34.31 3.96
C HIS A 220 30.91 -34.37 4.20
N ALA A 221 31.57 -33.21 4.30
CA ALA A 221 33.01 -33.15 4.55
C ALA A 221 33.40 -33.72 5.92
N VAL A 222 32.62 -33.44 6.97
CA VAL A 222 32.85 -34.01 8.31
C VAL A 222 32.69 -35.54 8.29
N VAL A 223 31.64 -36.05 7.65
CA VAL A 223 31.44 -37.50 7.58
C VAL A 223 32.52 -38.18 6.74
N LEU A 224 32.97 -37.55 5.66
CA LEU A 224 34.07 -38.06 4.85
C LEU A 224 35.39 -38.16 5.65
N LEU A 225 35.68 -37.17 6.50
CA LEU A 225 36.93 -37.12 7.27
C LEU A 225 36.93 -38.01 8.51
N PHE A 226 35.80 -38.13 9.22
CA PHE A 226 35.74 -38.79 10.53
C PHE A 226 34.97 -40.10 10.52
N PHE A 227 34.03 -40.31 9.60
CA PHE A 227 33.14 -41.48 9.58
C PHE A 227 32.87 -42.00 8.16
N PRO A 228 33.91 -42.40 7.39
CA PRO A 228 33.76 -42.81 5.99
C PRO A 228 32.87 -44.06 5.81
N GLU A 229 32.72 -44.88 6.85
CA GLU A 229 31.85 -46.07 6.85
C GLU A 229 30.36 -45.72 6.63
N ILE A 230 29.93 -44.54 7.09
CA ILE A 230 28.55 -44.06 6.96
C ILE A 230 28.21 -43.71 5.50
N LEU A 231 29.19 -43.30 4.71
CA LEU A 231 29.01 -43.03 3.27
C LEU A 231 28.70 -44.31 2.48
N HIS A 232 29.32 -45.43 2.86
CA HIS A 232 29.16 -46.72 2.18
C HIS A 232 27.99 -47.56 2.71
N SER A 233 27.43 -47.20 3.86
CA SER A 233 26.26 -47.87 4.47
C SER A 233 24.97 -47.83 3.62
N GLY A 234 24.95 -47.03 2.54
CA GLY A 234 23.79 -46.86 1.65
C GLY A 234 23.96 -47.40 0.22
N THR A 235 25.13 -47.91 -0.18
CA THR A 235 25.40 -48.33 -1.59
C THR A 235 24.82 -49.70 -1.99
N GLY A 236 23.92 -50.28 -1.19
CA GLY A 236 23.40 -51.65 -1.37
C GLY A 236 21.91 -51.87 -1.09
N GLY A 237 21.09 -50.81 -0.98
CA GLY A 237 19.64 -50.92 -1.19
C GLY A 237 18.70 -51.11 0.02
N THR A 238 19.15 -51.10 1.28
CA THR A 238 18.22 -51.30 2.42
C THR A 238 18.33 -50.34 3.60
N HIS A 239 19.29 -49.42 3.63
CA HIS A 239 19.38 -48.39 4.67
C HIS A 239 19.55 -47.00 4.05
N PHE A 240 18.71 -46.04 4.47
CA PHE A 240 18.88 -44.64 4.17
C PHE A 240 20.15 -44.14 4.87
N GLY A 241 21.31 -44.29 4.23
CA GLY A 241 22.60 -43.82 4.74
C GLY A 241 22.65 -42.28 4.81
N ILE A 242 23.81 -41.67 4.56
CA ILE A 242 23.98 -40.22 4.66
C ILE A 242 22.98 -39.40 3.80
N TYR A 243 22.47 -39.97 2.70
CA TYR A 243 21.44 -39.35 1.87
C TYR A 243 20.08 -39.19 2.56
N GLY A 244 19.75 -40.07 3.51
CA GLY A 244 18.55 -39.89 4.36
C GLY A 244 18.66 -38.64 5.24
N ILE A 245 19.86 -38.37 5.75
CA ILE A 245 20.15 -37.16 6.54
C ILE A 245 20.02 -35.91 5.67
N TYR A 246 20.49 -35.94 4.42
CA TYR A 246 20.29 -34.82 3.49
C TYR A 246 18.82 -34.59 3.18
N ALA A 247 18.05 -35.65 2.95
CA ALA A 247 16.61 -35.53 2.73
C ALA A 247 15.91 -34.92 3.95
N MET A 248 16.26 -35.32 5.17
CA MET A 248 15.71 -34.73 6.41
C MET A 248 16.06 -33.24 6.55
N ILE A 249 17.30 -32.86 6.28
CA ILE A 249 17.73 -31.46 6.36
C ILE A 249 16.99 -30.61 5.33
N ILE A 250 16.95 -31.07 4.08
CA ILE A 250 16.25 -30.35 3.00
C ILE A 250 14.77 -30.20 3.34
N THR A 251 14.09 -31.29 3.72
CA THR A 251 12.66 -31.25 4.04
C THR A 251 12.37 -30.36 5.24
N TYR A 252 13.18 -30.41 6.30
CA TYR A 252 13.06 -29.51 7.45
C TYR A 252 13.19 -28.04 7.05
N PHE A 253 14.26 -27.67 6.34
CA PHE A 253 14.47 -26.28 5.96
C PHE A 253 13.46 -25.79 4.92
N VAL A 254 13.02 -26.64 3.98
CA VAL A 254 11.94 -26.28 3.05
C VAL A 254 10.64 -26.04 3.82
N ASN A 255 10.31 -26.88 4.80
CA ASN A 255 9.13 -26.69 5.64
C ASN A 255 9.23 -25.41 6.49
N CYS A 256 10.37 -25.17 7.15
CA CYS A 256 10.63 -23.93 7.87
C CYS A 256 10.58 -22.71 6.96
N GLY A 257 11.13 -22.79 5.75
CA GLY A 257 11.09 -21.72 4.76
C GLY A 257 9.67 -21.42 4.30
N PHE A 258 8.85 -22.45 4.10
CA PHE A 258 7.43 -22.29 3.76
C PHE A 258 6.64 -21.62 4.90
N LEU A 259 6.78 -22.12 6.13
CA LEU A 259 6.12 -21.54 7.31
C LEU A 259 6.60 -20.12 7.60
N ALA A 260 7.91 -19.86 7.48
CA ALA A 260 8.46 -18.52 7.61
C ALA A 260 7.90 -17.59 6.53
N THR A 261 7.81 -18.04 5.27
CA THR A 261 7.24 -17.25 4.19
C THR A 261 5.79 -16.86 4.51
N MET A 262 4.97 -17.79 5.01
CA MET A 262 3.59 -17.47 5.40
C MET A 262 3.51 -16.55 6.63
N ALA A 263 4.37 -16.76 7.64
CA ALA A 263 4.39 -15.93 8.84
C ALA A 263 4.95 -14.51 8.59
N PHE A 264 5.86 -14.34 7.64
CA PHE A 264 6.39 -13.03 7.26
C PHE A 264 5.56 -12.36 6.16
N SER A 265 4.85 -13.12 5.32
CA SER A 265 3.89 -12.53 4.37
C SER A 265 2.67 -11.96 5.08
N SER A 266 2.31 -12.49 6.26
CA SER A 266 1.25 -11.93 7.10
C SER A 266 1.71 -10.73 7.94
N ARG A 267 3.00 -10.63 8.29
CA ARG A 267 3.62 -9.45 8.91
C ARG A 267 3.77 -8.32 7.88
N GLY A 268 2.67 -7.61 7.65
CA GLY A 268 2.46 -6.60 6.61
C GLY A 268 1.01 -6.55 6.12
N MET A 269 0.20 -7.55 6.48
CA MET A 269 -1.27 -7.47 6.38
C MET A 269 -1.89 -6.62 7.48
N GLU A 270 -1.11 -6.19 8.49
CA GLU A 270 -1.49 -5.17 9.47
C GLU A 270 -1.39 -3.74 8.89
N ASN A 271 -1.52 -3.56 7.57
CA ASN A 271 -1.50 -2.24 6.92
C ASN A 271 -2.78 -1.41 7.16
N GLY A 272 -3.45 -1.66 8.27
CA GLY A 272 -4.65 -0.93 8.68
C GLY A 272 -5.89 -1.35 7.89
N SER A 273 -6.47 -0.37 7.19
CA SER A 273 -7.81 -0.42 6.61
C SER A 273 -7.93 -1.19 5.28
N LEU A 274 -6.89 -1.87 4.80
CA LEU A 274 -6.89 -2.63 3.54
C LEU A 274 -6.39 -4.06 3.72
N LEU A 275 -6.96 -4.97 2.94
CA LEU A 275 -6.59 -6.38 2.80
C LEU A 275 -6.33 -6.71 1.33
N PHE A 276 -5.55 -7.76 1.09
CA PHE A 276 -5.45 -8.32 -0.26
C PHE A 276 -6.74 -9.05 -0.64
N GLU A 277 -7.06 -9.09 -1.94
CA GLU A 277 -8.17 -9.91 -2.44
C GLU A 277 -8.01 -11.39 -2.04
N HIS A 278 -9.13 -12.01 -1.68
CA HIS A 278 -9.19 -13.42 -1.34
C HIS A 278 -8.67 -14.28 -2.51
N GLY A 279 -7.79 -15.24 -2.21
CA GLY A 279 -7.20 -16.14 -3.22
C GLY A 279 -5.94 -15.60 -3.90
N SER A 280 -5.45 -14.41 -3.53
CA SER A 280 -4.16 -13.92 -4.00
C SER A 280 -3.00 -14.69 -3.35
N MET A 281 -2.01 -15.07 -4.17
CA MET A 281 -0.85 -15.84 -3.71
C MET A 281 0.08 -14.98 -2.82
N PRO A 282 0.71 -15.54 -1.77
CA PRO A 282 1.63 -14.80 -0.89
C PRO A 282 2.79 -14.11 -1.60
N TRP A 283 3.22 -14.63 -2.75
CA TRP A 283 4.22 -14.00 -3.59
C TRP A 283 3.78 -12.62 -4.10
N ASN A 284 2.52 -12.50 -4.49
CA ASN A 284 1.94 -11.26 -4.98
C ASN A 284 1.81 -10.24 -3.85
N TRP A 285 1.55 -10.71 -2.61
CA TRP A 285 1.51 -9.83 -1.44
C TRP A 285 2.83 -9.10 -1.30
N TYR A 286 3.95 -9.82 -1.27
CA TYR A 286 5.28 -9.20 -1.16
C TYR A 286 5.57 -8.17 -2.26
N GLN A 287 5.10 -8.43 -3.48
CA GLN A 287 5.31 -7.52 -4.61
C GLN A 287 4.51 -6.22 -4.48
N LYS A 288 3.31 -6.31 -3.89
CA LYS A 288 2.33 -5.21 -3.79
C LYS A 288 2.24 -4.56 -2.41
N VAL A 289 3.02 -4.98 -1.40
CA VAL A 289 2.94 -4.40 -0.04
C VAL A 289 3.12 -2.89 -0.07
N ASP A 290 4.10 -2.39 -0.82
CA ASP A 290 4.42 -0.96 -0.86
C ASP A 290 3.31 -0.15 -1.56
N GLU A 291 2.69 -0.72 -2.60
CA GLU A 291 1.50 -0.17 -3.25
C GLU A 291 0.31 -0.13 -2.28
N MET A 292 0.08 -1.23 -1.56
CA MET A 292 -0.98 -1.35 -0.57
C MET A 292 -0.82 -0.33 0.57
N GLU A 293 0.39 -0.14 1.08
CA GLU A 293 0.67 0.83 2.14
C GLU A 293 0.34 2.26 1.69
N MET A 294 0.73 2.64 0.48
CA MET A 294 0.38 3.96 -0.07
C MET A 294 -1.13 4.09 -0.28
N CYS A 295 -1.80 3.07 -0.83
CA CYS A 295 -3.26 3.05 -0.97
C CYS A 295 -3.99 3.16 0.38
N ALA A 296 -3.48 2.49 1.43
CA ALA A 296 -4.04 2.58 2.77
C ALA A 296 -3.96 4.01 3.31
N LYS A 297 -2.85 4.72 3.07
CA LYS A 297 -2.70 6.13 3.45
C LYS A 297 -3.64 7.05 2.68
N VAL A 298 -3.92 6.78 1.41
CA VAL A 298 -4.95 7.50 0.64
C VAL A 298 -6.33 7.26 1.24
N LEU A 299 -6.67 6.01 1.54
CA LEU A 299 -7.96 5.63 2.13
C LEU A 299 -8.18 6.31 3.48
N GLU A 300 -7.18 6.24 4.38
CA GLU A 300 -7.21 6.90 5.70
C GLU A 300 -7.38 8.43 5.58
N ALA A 301 -6.66 9.05 4.64
CA ALA A 301 -6.75 10.50 4.43
C ALA A 301 -8.10 10.92 3.83
N ASP A 302 -8.64 10.14 2.90
CA ASP A 302 -9.96 10.40 2.30
C ASP A 302 -11.08 10.22 3.32
N ALA A 303 -11.02 9.15 4.12
CA ALA A 303 -11.91 8.94 5.26
C ALA A 303 -11.86 10.10 6.26
N ALA A 304 -10.68 10.65 6.54
CA ALA A 304 -10.52 11.75 7.49
C ALA A 304 -11.05 13.11 6.96
N ILE A 305 -10.97 13.36 5.65
CA ILE A 305 -11.35 14.65 5.06
C ILE A 305 -12.79 14.64 4.54
N HIS A 306 -13.17 13.60 3.80
CA HIS A 306 -14.45 13.50 3.10
C HIS A 306 -15.40 12.47 3.73
N GLY A 307 -14.90 11.62 4.62
CA GLY A 307 -15.68 10.52 5.16
C GLY A 307 -16.79 10.98 6.10
N GLU A 308 -18.01 10.54 5.81
CA GLU A 308 -19.07 10.46 6.81
C GLU A 308 -18.76 9.26 7.71
N GLU A 309 -18.79 9.46 9.03
CA GLU A 309 -18.50 8.42 10.04
C GLU A 309 -17.11 7.78 9.98
N GLY A 310 -16.17 8.36 9.23
CA GLY A 310 -14.80 7.84 9.08
C GLY A 310 -14.64 6.79 7.97
N PHE A 311 -15.60 6.68 7.04
CA PHE A 311 -15.46 5.85 5.84
C PHE A 311 -14.89 6.62 4.66
N ALA A 312 -14.05 5.97 3.85
CA ALA A 312 -13.61 6.56 2.60
C ALA A 312 -14.74 6.65 1.57
N THR A 313 -14.60 7.59 0.64
CA THR A 313 -15.55 7.83 -0.42
C THR A 313 -15.61 6.65 -1.40
N ARG A 314 -16.82 6.34 -1.89
CA ARG A 314 -17.05 5.29 -2.90
C ARG A 314 -16.11 5.32 -4.12
N PRO A 315 -15.81 6.47 -4.76
CA PRO A 315 -14.90 6.50 -5.90
C PRO A 315 -13.50 6.01 -5.52
N ILE A 316 -12.97 6.40 -4.35
CA ILE A 316 -11.66 5.96 -3.87
C ILE A 316 -11.66 4.47 -3.55
N VAL A 317 -12.68 3.99 -2.83
CA VAL A 317 -12.86 2.56 -2.53
C VAL A 317 -12.92 1.74 -3.82
N SER A 318 -13.73 2.16 -4.80
CA SER A 318 -13.86 1.45 -6.08
C SER A 318 -12.54 1.39 -6.87
N ARG A 319 -11.74 2.46 -6.79
CA ARG A 319 -10.43 2.53 -7.45
C ARG A 319 -9.42 1.62 -6.78
N ILE A 320 -9.39 1.60 -5.44
CA ILE A 320 -8.51 0.71 -4.67
C ILE A 320 -8.88 -0.76 -4.89
N ASN A 321 -10.18 -1.08 -4.97
CA ASN A 321 -10.64 -2.41 -5.37
C ASN A 321 -10.12 -2.80 -6.76
N SER A 322 -10.11 -1.88 -7.74
CA SER A 322 -9.56 -2.16 -9.08
C SER A 322 -8.05 -2.45 -9.09
N MET A 323 -7.32 -2.05 -8.06
CA MET A 323 -5.89 -2.33 -7.87
C MET A 323 -5.63 -3.71 -7.23
N GLY A 324 -6.68 -4.40 -6.78
CA GLY A 324 -6.62 -5.73 -6.15
C GLY A 324 -6.55 -5.69 -4.62
N PHE A 325 -7.03 -4.62 -3.99
CA PHE A 325 -7.10 -4.47 -2.54
C PHE A 325 -8.53 -4.28 -2.08
N VAL A 326 -8.92 -4.95 -1.01
CA VAL A 326 -10.26 -4.88 -0.41
C VAL A 326 -10.19 -4.02 0.86
N VAL A 327 -11.17 -3.14 1.04
CA VAL A 327 -11.26 -2.35 2.28
C VAL A 327 -11.67 -3.24 3.44
N ASN A 328 -10.86 -3.20 4.50
CA ASN A 328 -11.14 -3.83 5.78
C ASN A 328 -12.12 -2.95 6.57
N GLU A 329 -13.41 -3.11 6.31
CA GLU A 329 -14.45 -2.48 7.12
C GLU A 329 -14.56 -3.27 8.44
N PRO A 330 -14.60 -2.61 9.61
CA PRO A 330 -14.76 -3.33 10.87
C PRO A 330 -16.10 -4.08 10.86
N GLU A 331 -16.06 -5.37 11.22
CA GLU A 331 -17.22 -6.29 11.11
C GLU A 331 -18.48 -5.75 11.78
N GLN A 332 -18.32 -5.00 12.86
CA GLN A 332 -19.40 -4.37 13.63
C GLN A 332 -20.20 -3.35 12.80
N GLU A 333 -19.54 -2.61 11.92
CA GLU A 333 -20.17 -1.61 11.05
C GLU A 333 -20.81 -2.26 9.82
N VAL A 334 -20.18 -3.33 9.29
CA VAL A 334 -20.80 -4.18 8.25
C VAL A 334 -22.10 -4.80 8.77
N MET A 335 -22.05 -5.35 9.99
CA MET A 335 -23.22 -5.89 10.69
C MET A 335 -24.29 -4.81 10.91
N MET A 336 -23.91 -3.59 11.29
CA MET A 336 -24.85 -2.48 11.45
C MET A 336 -25.50 -2.09 10.11
N ARG A 337 -24.74 -2.01 9.01
CA ARG A 337 -25.29 -1.74 7.67
C ARG A 337 -26.24 -2.84 7.23
N GLN A 338 -25.89 -4.10 7.46
CA GLN A 338 -26.76 -5.23 7.19
C GLN A 338 -28.03 -5.18 8.03
N TYR A 339 -27.94 -4.82 9.31
CA TYR A 339 -29.10 -4.60 10.19
C TYR A 339 -30.03 -3.53 9.62
N TRP A 340 -29.51 -2.38 9.21
CA TRP A 340 -30.33 -1.32 8.61
C TRP A 340 -30.92 -1.73 7.26
N TYR A 341 -30.15 -2.44 6.44
CA TYR A 341 -30.61 -2.94 5.13
C TYR A 341 -31.70 -4.00 5.26
N SER A 342 -31.54 -4.95 6.19
CA SER A 342 -32.53 -5.99 6.48
C SER A 342 -33.65 -5.53 7.40
N SER A 343 -33.65 -4.25 7.83
CA SER A 343 -34.57 -3.72 8.84
C SER A 343 -34.60 -4.57 10.13
N GLY A 344 -33.45 -5.15 10.49
CA GLY A 344 -33.27 -6.02 11.65
C GLY A 344 -33.68 -7.49 11.43
N GLU A 345 -34.09 -7.87 10.22
CA GLU A 345 -34.36 -9.26 9.89
C GLU A 345 -33.06 -10.09 9.95
N GLY A 346 -33.07 -11.19 10.70
CA GLY A 346 -31.90 -12.04 10.95
C GLY A 346 -31.00 -11.60 12.12
N PHE A 347 -31.28 -10.46 12.74
CA PHE A 347 -30.56 -9.99 13.93
C PHE A 347 -31.35 -10.30 15.19
N THR A 348 -30.70 -10.92 16.18
CA THR A 348 -31.28 -11.10 17.51
C THR A 348 -30.78 -9.98 18.41
N TRP A 349 -31.68 -9.19 18.98
CA TRP A 349 -31.31 -8.22 20.00
C TRP A 349 -30.80 -8.99 21.22
N VAL A 350 -29.54 -8.77 21.58
CA VAL A 350 -28.94 -9.28 22.80
C VAL A 350 -28.78 -8.10 23.75
N GLU A 351 -29.34 -8.20 24.96
CA GLU A 351 -29.12 -7.18 25.98
C GLU A 351 -27.62 -7.10 26.33
N PRO A 352 -27.07 -5.91 26.65
CA PRO A 352 -25.62 -5.72 26.83
C PRO A 352 -24.96 -6.63 27.88
N ASP A 353 -25.75 -7.15 28.82
CA ASP A 353 -25.29 -7.98 29.93
C ASP A 353 -25.47 -9.50 29.67
N LEU A 354 -26.07 -9.87 28.53
CA LEU A 354 -26.40 -11.25 28.23
C LEU A 354 -25.31 -11.89 27.36
N ASP A 355 -24.71 -12.99 27.83
CA ASP A 355 -23.68 -13.71 27.09
C ASP A 355 -24.31 -14.46 25.89
N PRO A 356 -23.76 -14.35 24.66
CA PRO A 356 -24.18 -15.18 23.52
C PRO A 356 -24.23 -16.67 23.81
N ALA A 357 -23.35 -17.18 24.67
CA ALA A 357 -23.33 -18.57 25.09
C ALA A 357 -24.57 -18.94 25.94
N GLU A 358 -25.08 -18.02 26.76
CA GLU A 358 -26.30 -18.24 27.54
C GLU A 358 -27.54 -18.30 26.64
N ILE A 359 -27.58 -17.52 25.56
CA ILE A 359 -28.66 -17.60 24.56
C ILE A 359 -28.67 -18.95 23.86
N GLN A 360 -27.50 -19.42 23.43
CA GLN A 360 -27.38 -20.75 22.80
C GLN A 360 -27.79 -21.85 23.78
N TRP A 361 -27.39 -21.75 25.05
CA TRP A 361 -27.79 -22.67 26.10
C TRP A 361 -29.31 -22.65 26.35
N TRP A 362 -29.94 -21.48 26.34
CA TRP A 362 -31.40 -21.39 26.50
C TRP A 362 -32.16 -21.95 25.29
N ASN A 363 -31.65 -21.77 24.08
CA ASN A 363 -32.23 -22.38 22.89
C ASN A 363 -32.11 -23.91 22.95
N HIS A 364 -30.94 -24.42 23.36
CA HIS A 364 -30.74 -25.85 23.58
C HIS A 364 -31.68 -26.42 24.65
N LEU A 365 -31.85 -25.73 25.79
CA LEU A 365 -32.80 -26.15 26.83
C LEU A 365 -34.26 -26.13 26.36
N LYS A 366 -34.63 -25.20 25.47
CA LYS A 366 -35.96 -25.16 24.84
C LYS A 366 -36.15 -26.33 23.87
N GLU A 367 -35.14 -26.68 23.07
CA GLU A 367 -35.18 -27.83 22.16
C GLU A 367 -35.29 -29.17 22.91
N ILE A 368 -34.61 -29.30 24.06
CA ILE A 368 -34.74 -30.47 24.95
C ILE A 368 -36.09 -30.47 25.70
N GLY A 369 -36.83 -29.36 25.69
CA GLY A 369 -38.12 -29.25 26.36
C GLY A 369 -38.04 -29.06 27.88
N VAL A 370 -36.89 -28.61 28.40
CA VAL A 370 -36.72 -28.34 29.83
C VAL A 370 -37.54 -27.09 30.20
N LYS A 371 -38.70 -27.30 30.81
CA LYS A 371 -39.56 -26.21 31.32
C LYS A 371 -38.89 -25.56 32.54
N LYS A 372 -38.94 -24.23 32.61
CA LYS A 372 -38.38 -23.48 33.74
C LYS A 372 -39.38 -23.55 34.91
N PHE A 373 -38.91 -23.55 36.15
CA PHE A 373 -39.79 -23.71 37.32
C PHE A 373 -40.84 -22.60 37.47
N TRP A 374 -40.62 -21.45 36.83
CA TRP A 374 -41.53 -20.31 36.80
C TRP A 374 -42.48 -20.31 35.59
N ASP A 375 -42.42 -21.31 34.71
CA ASP A 375 -43.42 -21.47 33.66
C ASP A 375 -44.76 -21.85 34.27
N LYS A 376 -45.85 -21.23 33.79
CA LYS A 376 -47.21 -21.48 34.29
C LYS A 376 -47.66 -22.94 34.17
N ASP A 377 -47.01 -23.70 33.29
CA ASP A 377 -47.25 -25.13 33.12
C ASP A 377 -46.55 -26.01 34.16
N TYR A 378 -45.54 -25.48 34.86
CA TYR A 378 -44.84 -26.21 35.93
C TYR A 378 -45.75 -26.40 37.15
N VAL A 379 -46.54 -25.36 37.48
CA VAL A 379 -47.52 -25.37 38.58
C VAL A 379 -48.64 -26.41 38.35
N LYS A 380 -48.92 -26.78 37.10
CA LYS A 380 -49.90 -27.85 36.78
C LYS A 380 -49.38 -29.26 37.07
N LEU A 381 -48.06 -29.44 37.21
CA LEU A 381 -47.46 -30.74 37.52
C LEU A 381 -47.35 -30.99 39.04
N GLU A 382 -47.29 -29.94 39.85
CA GLU A 382 -47.22 -30.06 41.32
C GLU A 382 -48.61 -30.00 42.01
N GLY A 383 -49.66 -29.68 41.27
CA GLY A 383 -51.02 -29.46 41.78
C GLY A 383 -52.01 -30.58 41.51
N SER A 384 -51.77 -31.80 42.01
CA SER A 384 -52.85 -32.80 42.16
C SER A 384 -52.61 -33.72 43.37
N PRO A 385 -53.16 -33.40 44.55
CA PRO A 385 -53.35 -34.38 45.62
C PRO A 385 -54.70 -35.07 45.44
N ASP A 386 -54.63 -36.39 45.22
CA ASP A 386 -55.56 -37.51 45.41
C ASP A 386 -57.09 -37.25 45.52
N VAL A 387 -57.88 -38.04 44.77
CA VAL A 387 -58.88 -39.02 45.27
C VAL A 387 -59.72 -39.62 44.13
N GLU A 388 -59.55 -40.95 43.94
CA GLU A 388 -60.49 -42.04 43.58
C GLU A 388 -61.38 -41.91 42.30
N GLU A 389 -61.55 -42.91 41.42
CA GLU A 389 -61.88 -44.32 41.66
C GLU A 389 -61.72 -45.14 40.34
N ASN A 390 -61.17 -46.35 40.42
CA ASN A 390 -61.34 -47.54 39.53
C ASN A 390 -61.26 -47.39 37.99
N SER A 391 -60.23 -47.96 37.37
CA SER A 391 -60.22 -49.38 36.93
C SER A 391 -59.13 -49.62 35.88
N ASP A 392 -58.26 -50.57 36.21
CA ASP A 392 -57.62 -51.56 35.34
C ASP A 392 -56.61 -51.11 34.28
N ASP A 393 -55.39 -51.56 34.58
CA ASP A 393 -54.36 -52.11 33.72
C ASP A 393 -53.51 -51.19 32.84
N GLU A 394 -52.22 -51.35 33.12
CA GLU A 394 -51.03 -50.87 32.43
C GLU A 394 -51.10 -51.09 30.91
N ASP A 395 -50.66 -50.07 30.17
CA ASP A 395 -49.75 -50.32 29.05
C ASP A 395 -48.73 -49.18 28.94
N LEU A 396 -47.52 -49.47 29.41
CA LEU A 396 -46.29 -48.73 29.15
C LEU A 396 -46.03 -48.72 27.63
N ILE A 397 -46.02 -47.54 27.01
CA ILE A 397 -45.43 -47.36 25.68
C ILE A 397 -44.14 -46.54 25.82
N LEU A 398 -43.00 -47.25 25.78
CA LEU A 398 -41.70 -46.64 25.50
C LEU A 398 -41.68 -46.17 24.04
N PRO A 399 -41.08 -45.00 23.72
CA PRO A 399 -40.86 -44.62 22.34
C PRO A 399 -39.70 -45.45 21.76
N ASP A 400 -39.97 -46.12 20.63
CA ASP A 400 -38.96 -46.70 19.76
C ASP A 400 -38.13 -45.59 19.09
N LYS A 401 -36.80 -45.72 19.23
CA LYS A 401 -35.69 -45.19 18.42
C LYS A 401 -35.74 -43.77 17.84
#